data_AF-A0A975QKX7-F1
#
_entry.id   AF-A0A975QKX7-F1
#
_cell.length_a   1.000
_cell.length_b   1.000
_cell.length_c   1.000
_cell.angle_alpha   90.00
_cell.angle_beta   90.00
_cell.angle_gamma   90.00
#
_symmetry.space_group_name_H-M   'P 1'
#
loop_
_entity.id
_entity.type
_entity.pdbx_description
1 polymer ?
#
loop_
_entity_poly.entity_id
_entity_poly.type
_entity_poly.pdbx_seq_one_letter_code
_entity_poly.pdbx_strand_id
1 'polypeptide(L)'
;MFRIAISRLTDEGRRITPEHRGTALSVDEAVHALREHLPSVDTSAFGSDAVQRSVNRINDFRHDVVTADGGHYRVVIAPMM
;
A
#
# COMPACT_ATOMS: atom_id res chain seq x y z
N MET A 1 -12.18 -1.43 8.96
CA MET A 1 -12.02 -2.14 7.68
C MET A 1 -11.40 -1.18 6.67
N PHE A 2 -10.50 -1.70 5.84
CA PHE A 2 -9.68 -0.95 4.91
C PHE A 2 -9.77 -1.55 3.51
N ARG A 3 -9.69 -0.70 2.50
CA ARG A 3 -9.41 -1.08 1.12
C ARG A 3 -7.93 -0.87 0.83
N ILE A 4 -7.36 -1.80 0.08
CA ILE A 4 -5.95 -1.83 -0.32
C ILE A 4 -5.91 -1.73 -1.84
N ALA A 5 -5.06 -0.87 -2.37
CA ALA A 5 -4.74 -0.83 -3.78
C ALA A 5 -3.22 -0.82 -3.95
N ILE A 6 -2.73 -1.72 -4.79
CA ILE A 6 -1.32 -1.78 -5.20
C ILE A 6 -1.30 -1.51 -6.69
N SER A 7 -0.54 -0.50 -7.09
CA SER A 7 -0.38 -0.12 -8.49
C SER A 7 1.09 -0.03 -8.83
N ARG A 8 1.47 -0.60 -9.97
CA ARG A 8 2.82 -0.43 -10.51
C ARG A 8 2.97 0.96 -11.09
N LEU A 9 4.09 1.57 -10.79
CA LEU A 9 4.52 2.86 -11.31
C LEU A 9 5.56 2.60 -12.39
N THR A 10 5.28 3.05 -13.61
CA THR A 10 6.23 3.04 -14.73
C THR A 10 6.41 4.45 -15.25
N ASP A 11 7.39 4.64 -16.15
CA ASP A 11 7.66 5.95 -16.77
C ASP A 11 7.91 7.03 -15.70
N GLU A 12 8.72 6.72 -14.68
CA GLU A 12 9.01 7.58 -13.52
C GLU A 12 7.76 8.03 -12.75
N GLY A 13 6.75 7.15 -12.65
CA GLY A 13 5.49 7.43 -11.95
C GLY A 13 4.46 8.19 -12.77
N ARG A 14 4.74 8.47 -14.05
CA ARG A 14 3.76 9.09 -14.97
C ARG A 14 2.67 8.11 -15.39
N ARG A 15 2.97 6.81 -15.39
CA ARG A 15 2.01 5.75 -15.71
C ARG A 15 1.77 4.91 -14.47
N ILE A 16 0.48 4.75 -14.15
CA ILE A 16 0.00 3.99 -13.01
C ILE A 16 -0.84 2.82 -13.54
N THR A 17 -0.38 1.60 -13.30
CA THR A 17 -1.06 0.37 -13.70
C THR A 17 -1.56 -0.35 -12.45
N PRO A 18 -2.88 -0.52 -12.26
CA PRO A 18 -3.40 -1.28 -11.12
C PRO A 18 -2.96 -2.75 -11.21
N GLU A 19 -2.39 -3.29 -10.13
CA GLU A 19 -2.00 -4.71 -10.07
C GLU A 19 -2.84 -5.51 -9.08
N HIS A 20 -3.16 -4.93 -7.92
CA HIS A 20 -3.95 -5.61 -6.90
C HIS A 20 -4.93 -4.67 -6.21
N ARG A 21 -6.08 -5.22 -5.86
CA ARG A 21 -7.08 -4.61 -4.98
C ARG A 21 -7.54 -5.65 -3.98
N GLY A 22 -7.60 -5.24 -2.71
CA GLY A 22 -8.00 -6.11 -1.61
C GLY A 22 -8.74 -5.34 -0.52
N THR A 23 -9.19 -6.08 0.47
CA THR A 23 -9.79 -5.54 1.69
C THR A 23 -9.13 -6.19 2.89
N ALA A 24 -9.00 -5.46 4.00
CA ALA A 24 -8.48 -5.96 5.26
C ALA A 24 -9.31 -5.43 6.43
N LEU A 25 -9.45 -6.21 7.49
CA LEU A 25 -10.14 -5.81 8.70
C LEU A 25 -9.28 -4.88 9.57
N SER A 26 -7.97 -5.08 9.56
CA SER A 26 -6.97 -4.30 10.30
C SER A 26 -5.82 -3.79 9.41
N VAL A 27 -4.97 -2.91 9.95
CA VAL A 27 -3.74 -2.49 9.26
C VAL A 27 -2.76 -3.66 9.16
N ASP A 28 -2.62 -4.48 10.20
CA ASP A 28 -1.71 -5.64 10.18
C ASP A 28 -2.09 -6.63 9.07
N GLU A 29 -3.38 -6.86 8.85
CA GLU A 29 -3.88 -7.68 7.75
C GLU A 29 -3.62 -7.02 6.39
N ALA A 30 -3.71 -5.69 6.31
CA ALA A 30 -3.33 -4.97 5.09
C ALA A 30 -1.84 -5.08 4.77
N VAL A 31 -0.98 -5.03 5.79
CA VAL A 31 0.47 -5.24 5.64
C VAL A 31 0.77 -6.69 5.29
N HIS A 32 0.02 -7.65 5.85
CA HIS A 32 0.14 -9.05 5.48
C HIS A 32 -0.19 -9.27 4.00
N ALA A 33 -1.32 -8.77 3.51
CA ALA A 33 -1.71 -8.85 2.11
C ALA A 33 -0.68 -8.17 1.18
N LEU A 34 -0.09 -7.05 1.61
CA LEU A 34 1.01 -6.42 0.88
C LEU A 34 2.23 -7.35 0.75
N ARG A 35 2.62 -8.03 1.83
CA ARG A 35 3.76 -8.97 1.81
C ARG A 35 3.49 -10.22 0.99
N GLU A 36 2.24 -10.68 0.90
CA GLU A 36 1.88 -11.79 0.01
C GLU A 36 2.01 -11.39 -1.47
N HIS A 37 1.63 -10.17 -1.82
CA HIS A 37 1.69 -9.69 -3.21
C HIS A 37 3.09 -9.19 -3.62
N LEU A 38 3.81 -8.56 -2.69
CA LEU A 38 5.13 -7.96 -2.89
C LEU A 38 6.08 -8.42 -1.76
N PRO A 39 6.55 -9.67 -1.79
CA PRO A 39 7.29 -10.28 -0.66
C PRO A 39 8.67 -9.66 -0.40
N SER A 40 9.23 -8.94 -1.36
CA SER A 40 10.56 -8.33 -1.28
C SER A 40 10.56 -6.86 -0.84
N VAL A 41 9.39 -6.24 -0.60
CA VAL A 41 9.32 -4.82 -0.24
C VAL A 41 9.55 -4.57 1.24
N ASP A 42 10.25 -3.48 1.54
CA ASP A 42 10.30 -2.96 2.90
C ASP A 42 8.92 -2.44 3.30
N THR A 43 8.40 -2.96 4.41
CA THR A 43 7.10 -2.59 4.97
C THR A 43 7.22 -1.81 6.29
N SER A 44 8.43 -1.38 6.67
CA SER A 44 8.69 -0.63 7.91
C SER A 44 7.86 0.65 8.03
N ALA A 45 7.58 1.32 6.91
CA ALA A 45 6.75 2.53 6.85
C ALA A 45 5.25 2.28 7.09
N PHE A 46 4.78 1.04 7.02
CA PHE A 46 3.36 0.67 7.12
C PHE A 46 2.93 0.33 8.55
N GLY A 47 3.66 0.81 9.55
CA GLY A 47 3.28 0.61 10.95
C GLY A 47 1.86 1.12 11.24
N SER A 48 1.10 0.35 12.03
CA SER A 48 -0.31 0.63 12.36
C SER A 48 -0.56 2.07 12.79
N ASP A 49 0.30 2.66 13.61
CA ASP A 49 0.17 4.05 14.03
C ASP A 49 0.33 5.05 12.87
N ALA A 50 1.25 4.81 11.94
CA ALA A 50 1.48 5.71 10.81
C ALA A 50 0.31 5.68 9.82
N VAL A 51 -0.18 4.48 9.51
CA VAL A 51 -1.36 4.28 8.67
C VAL A 51 -2.59 4.90 9.32
N GLN A 52 -2.82 4.65 10.60
CA GLN A 52 -3.98 5.17 11.33
C GLN A 52 -3.95 6.70 11.42
N ARG A 53 -2.78 7.30 11.70
CA ARG A 53 -2.63 8.77 11.69
C ARG A 53 -2.94 9.38 10.32
N SER A 54 -2.46 8.77 9.24
CA SER A 54 -2.70 9.27 7.89
C SER A 54 -4.18 9.16 7.52
N VAL A 55 -4.77 7.98 7.73
CA VAL A 55 -6.19 7.73 7.45
C VAL A 55 -7.09 8.70 8.23
N ASN A 56 -6.82 8.93 9.52
CA ASN A 56 -7.61 9.87 10.33
C ASN A 56 -7.47 11.33 9.87
N ARG A 57 -6.39 11.70 9.18
CA ARG A 57 -6.10 13.08 8.78
C ARG A 57 -6.59 13.41 7.37
N ILE A 58 -6.37 12.49 6.42
CA ILE A 58 -6.58 12.74 4.98
C ILE A 58 -7.39 11.65 4.28
N ASN A 59 -7.99 10.72 5.04
CA ASN A 59 -8.81 9.60 4.53
C ASN A 59 -8.07 8.56 3.67
N ASP A 60 -6.74 8.59 3.62
CA ASP A 60 -5.93 7.47 3.12
C ASP A 60 -4.48 7.52 3.65
N PHE A 61 -3.78 6.42 3.44
CA PHE A 61 -2.34 6.27 3.58
C PHE A 61 -1.79 5.87 2.22
N ARG A 62 -0.78 6.61 1.74
CA ARG A 62 -0.11 6.33 0.46
C ARG A 62 1.39 6.22 0.69
N HIS A 63 1.98 5.16 0.16
CA HIS A 63 3.42 4.97 0.23
C HIS A 63 3.93 4.29 -1.04
N ASP A 64 5.04 4.79 -1.56
CA ASP A 64 5.71 4.21 -2.71
C ASP A 64 6.81 3.26 -2.20
N VAL A 65 6.87 2.06 -2.75
CA VAL A 65 7.84 1.03 -2.42
C VAL A 65 8.59 0.58 -3.66
N VAL A 66 9.82 0.14 -3.46
CA VAL A 66 10.66 -0.43 -4.51
C VAL A 66 10.98 -1.86 -4.13
N THR A 67 10.77 -2.80 -5.05
CA THR A 67 11.14 -4.21 -4.90
C THR A 67 12.62 -4.41 -5.26
N ALA A 68 13.20 -5.52 -4.80
CA ALA A 68 14.62 -5.83 -5.04
C ALA A 68 14.98 -5.99 -6.54
N ASP A 69 14.01 -6.33 -7.38
CA ASP A 69 14.15 -6.42 -8.85
C ASP A 69 13.91 -5.08 -9.56
N GLY A 70 13.78 -3.97 -8.82
CA GLY A 70 13.63 -2.62 -9.36
C GLY A 70 12.21 -2.26 -9.79
N GLY A 71 11.21 -3.03 -9.35
CA GLY A 71 9.80 -2.69 -9.53
C GLY A 71 9.39 -1.55 -8.60
N HIS A 72 8.74 -0.52 -9.15
CA HIS A 72 8.22 0.60 -8.37
C HIS A 72 6.71 0.45 -8.22
N TYR A 73 6.21 0.58 -6.98
CA TYR A 73 4.81 0.37 -6.66
C TYR A 73 4.29 1.45 -5.73
N ARG A 74 3.04 1.86 -5.93
CA ARG A 74 2.27 2.66 -4.98
C ARG A 74 1.29 1.77 -4.26
N VAL A 75 1.36 1.80 -2.93
CA VAL A 75 0.40 1.14 -2.05
C VAL A 75 -0.50 2.22 -1.43
N VAL A 76 -1.80 1.99 -1.51
CA VAL A 76 -2.83 2.84 -0.91
C VAL A 76 -3.64 2.00 0.05
N ILE A 77 -3.72 2.44 1.31
CA ILE A 77 -4.60 1.89 2.34
C ILE A 77 -5.58 2.99 2.71
N ALA A 78 -6.88 2.74 2.55
CA ALA A 78 -7.91 3.72 2.86
C ALA A 78 -9.03 3.05 3.66
N PRO A 79 -9.74 3.77 4.54
CA PRO A 79 -10.90 3.22 5.23
C PRO A 79 -12.00 2.93 4.20
N MET A 80 -12.80 1.91 4.49
CA MET A 80 -14.09 1.74 3.83
C MET A 80 -15.09 2.65 4.52
N MET A 81 -15.69 3.57 3.75
CA MET A 81 -16.83 4.39 4.19
C MET A 81 -18.13 3.76 3.70
#